data_AF-A0A2E6QLF1-F1
#
_entry.id   AF-A0A2E6QLF1-F1
#
_cell.length_a   1.000
_cell.length_b   1.000
_cell.length_c   1.000
_cell.angle_alpha   90.00
_cell.angle_beta   90.00
_cell.angle_gamma   90.00
#
_symmetry.space_group_name_H-M   'P 1'
#
loop_
_entity.id
_entity.type
_entity.pdbx_description
1 polymer ?
#
loop_
_entity_poly.entity_id
_entity_poly.type
_entity_poly.pdbx_seq_one_letter_code
_entity_poly.pdbx_strand_id
1 'polypeptide(L)'
;MRRDVVVLGGGPAGAVVAKGLAEAGYDVGLVMSVSGAPVVEGASERVVEGFRRAGCDHALAAVGAWVPRRSAWNGVTREANGEFLVERASLDAGLAIDAASAGVRVVRGRVSAGAGDPEAGVAFLAGDGSRGWIRARFLVEARGRRAPRPSPARLAGPVATALTRRWKLPADTAPGTLAVSFEEGWAWLAIGDRGQASLQIVVSYAQSALPGRRELASRYDALVASIPELRARLADGRVDGEVVARNANAVLAADAVTARSIRVGDAALAVDPLSGHGMFEAVSTALAALPVIRTHLERPGDAALARSFYQERVEFAFLRHARAGRDFYAAEQRWPQAPFWRARSAWPDDEAAHPELAPEAARVVTRPVVEDGFIVPREVVVTPDHPRGVWQVDGVPLVPLLRFLAEGPIADDAIVARCAAVCRRPAEQVARALAWLRFRGLLVGAGLGDAG
;
A
#
# COMPACT_ATOMS: atom_id res chain seq x y z
N MET A 1 11.09 18.73 24.69
CA MET A 1 11.83 17.46 24.65
C MET A 1 12.08 17.08 23.21
N ARG A 2 13.32 16.70 22.89
CA ARG A 2 13.75 16.27 21.55
C ARG A 2 13.68 14.74 21.50
N ARG A 3 13.06 14.20 20.46
CA ARG A 3 12.89 12.76 20.21
C ARG A 3 13.84 12.28 19.12
N ASP A 4 13.94 10.98 18.93
CA ASP A 4 14.60 10.45 17.73
C ASP A 4 13.72 10.65 16.50
N VAL A 5 12.44 10.26 16.58
CA VAL A 5 11.53 10.29 15.44
C VAL A 5 10.18 10.90 15.81
N VAL A 6 9.63 11.73 14.92
CA VAL A 6 8.22 12.16 14.98
C VAL A 6 7.46 11.65 13.75
N VAL A 7 6.34 11.00 13.98
CA VAL A 7 5.44 10.48 12.94
C VAL A 7 4.18 11.33 12.88
N LEU A 8 3.84 11.78 11.66
CA LEU A 8 2.70 12.65 11.39
C LEU A 8 1.60 11.83 10.73
N GLY A 9 0.48 11.60 11.43
CA GLY A 9 -0.63 10.77 10.96
C GLY A 9 -0.55 9.33 11.49
N GLY A 10 -1.65 8.84 12.06
CA GLY A 10 -1.73 7.50 12.68
C GLY A 10 -2.68 6.55 11.96
N GLY A 11 -2.78 6.65 10.63
CA GLY A 11 -3.36 5.57 9.84
C GLY A 11 -2.42 4.36 9.76
N PRO A 12 -2.75 3.33 8.96
CA PRO A 12 -1.99 2.07 8.88
C PRO A 12 -0.48 2.27 8.73
N ALA A 13 -0.04 3.13 7.81
CA ALA A 13 1.39 3.36 7.59
C ALA A 13 2.08 3.99 8.81
N GLY A 14 1.48 5.02 9.41
CA GLY A 14 2.07 5.79 10.50
C GLY A 14 2.13 5.00 11.81
N ALA A 15 1.09 4.24 12.12
CA ALA A 15 1.09 3.40 13.32
C ALA A 15 2.10 2.24 13.22
N VAL A 16 2.15 1.55 12.06
CA VAL A 16 3.08 0.44 11.83
C VAL A 16 4.54 0.89 11.92
N VAL A 17 4.90 2.01 11.25
CA VAL A 17 6.28 2.51 11.32
C VAL A 17 6.63 3.04 12.70
N ALA A 18 5.70 3.72 13.40
CA ALA A 18 5.94 4.21 14.74
C ALA A 18 6.20 3.07 15.73
N LYS A 19 5.37 2.02 15.67
CA LYS A 19 5.52 0.81 16.47
C LYS A 19 6.85 0.12 16.21
N GLY A 20 7.17 -0.17 14.95
CA GLY A 20 8.42 -0.86 14.60
C GLY A 20 9.69 -0.08 14.99
N LEU A 21 9.64 1.26 14.97
CA LEU A 21 10.75 2.09 15.47
C LEU A 21 10.85 2.07 16.99
N ALA A 22 9.73 2.11 17.72
CA ALA A 22 9.76 2.02 19.17
C ALA A 22 10.29 0.65 19.65
N GLU A 23 9.90 -0.43 18.97
CA GLU A 23 10.43 -1.80 19.22
C GLU A 23 11.91 -1.93 18.89
N ALA A 24 12.41 -1.14 17.94
CA ALA A 24 13.84 -1.03 17.65
C ALA A 24 14.61 -0.11 18.63
N GLY A 25 13.94 0.44 19.66
CA GLY A 25 14.56 1.19 20.75
C GLY A 25 14.61 2.72 20.59
N TYR A 26 13.91 3.30 19.60
CA TYR A 26 13.89 4.75 19.38
C TYR A 26 12.84 5.47 20.25
N ASP A 27 13.10 6.72 20.67
CA ASP A 27 12.05 7.58 21.24
C ASP A 27 11.17 8.13 20.10
N VAL A 28 9.93 7.63 20.01
CA VAL A 28 8.99 7.95 18.94
C VAL A 28 7.79 8.74 19.47
N GLY A 29 7.54 9.89 18.85
CA GLY A 29 6.29 10.63 19.00
C GLY A 29 5.36 10.40 17.82
N LEU A 30 4.08 10.15 18.05
CA LEU A 30 3.07 10.00 17.00
C LEU A 30 1.97 11.04 17.18
N VAL A 31 1.80 11.95 16.22
CA VAL A 31 0.66 12.89 16.20
C VAL A 31 -0.41 12.32 15.29
N MET A 32 -1.56 11.96 15.85
CA MET A 32 -2.65 11.37 15.07
C MET A 32 -4.02 11.92 15.44
N SER A 33 -4.87 12.06 14.43
CA SER A 33 -6.30 12.28 14.62
C SER A 33 -7.03 10.97 14.31
N VAL A 34 -7.82 10.46 15.24
CA VAL A 34 -8.75 9.36 14.94
C VAL A 34 -9.86 9.92 14.07
N SER A 35 -10.11 9.30 12.92
CA SER A 35 -11.21 9.71 12.04
C SER A 35 -12.54 9.39 12.73
N GLY A 36 -13.34 10.42 13.04
CA GLY A 36 -14.74 10.23 13.41
C GLY A 36 -15.65 9.96 12.21
N ALA A 37 -15.12 10.03 10.98
CA ALA A 37 -15.89 9.74 9.79
C ALA A 37 -16.05 8.22 9.64
N PRO A 38 -17.28 7.71 9.46
CA PRO A 38 -17.58 6.29 9.34
C PRO A 38 -17.27 5.81 7.92
N VAL A 39 -15.97 5.56 7.69
CA VAL A 39 -15.43 5.17 6.39
C VAL A 39 -15.22 3.67 6.40
N VAL A 40 -15.83 2.99 5.43
CA VAL A 40 -15.59 1.57 5.14
C VAL A 40 -14.58 1.45 4.01
N GLU A 41 -13.61 0.56 4.15
CA GLU A 41 -12.67 0.17 3.11
C GLU A 41 -12.64 -1.36 2.95
N GLY A 42 -12.30 -1.83 1.76
CA GLY A 42 -12.03 -3.25 1.51
C GLY A 42 -10.56 -3.59 1.80
N ALA A 43 -10.32 -4.72 2.45
CA ALA A 43 -8.98 -5.24 2.73
C ALA A 43 -8.80 -6.66 2.21
N SER A 44 -7.64 -6.91 1.59
CA SER A 44 -7.25 -8.26 1.16
C SER A 44 -6.58 -9.02 2.31
N GLU A 45 -6.42 -10.34 2.15
CA GLU A 45 -5.63 -11.17 3.07
C GLU A 45 -4.20 -10.67 3.26
N ARG A 46 -3.61 -10.03 2.23
CA ARG A 46 -2.27 -9.43 2.33
C ARG A 46 -2.20 -8.28 3.33
N VAL A 47 -3.30 -7.55 3.51
CA VAL A 47 -3.40 -6.49 4.52
C VAL A 47 -3.42 -7.11 5.91
N VAL A 48 -4.24 -8.15 6.10
CA VAL A 48 -4.31 -8.91 7.36
C VAL A 48 -2.94 -9.50 7.70
N GLU A 49 -2.28 -10.16 6.75
CA GLU A 49 -0.93 -10.68 6.95
C GLU A 49 0.09 -9.57 7.21
N GLY A 50 -0.07 -8.41 6.58
CA GLY A 50 0.74 -7.23 6.85
C GLY A 50 0.63 -6.77 8.31
N PHE A 51 -0.58 -6.65 8.85
CA PHE A 51 -0.78 -6.29 10.26
C PHE A 51 -0.27 -7.37 11.22
N ARG A 52 -0.45 -8.65 10.87
CA ARG A 52 0.09 -9.77 11.65
C ARG A 52 1.61 -9.71 11.76
N ARG A 53 2.29 -9.50 10.64
CA ARG A 53 3.76 -9.34 10.61
C ARG A 53 4.23 -8.10 11.36
N ALA A 54 3.43 -7.04 11.38
CA ALA A 54 3.70 -5.83 12.12
C ALA A 54 3.34 -5.94 13.62
N GLY A 55 2.77 -7.06 14.09
CA GLY A 55 2.32 -7.25 15.47
C GLY A 55 1.20 -6.30 15.89
N CYS A 56 0.36 -5.83 14.95
CA CYS A 56 -0.75 -4.92 15.23
C CYS A 56 -2.03 -5.70 15.58
N ASP A 57 -2.03 -6.32 16.76
CA ASP A 57 -3.08 -7.25 17.18
C ASP A 57 -4.44 -6.56 17.40
N HIS A 58 -4.46 -5.33 17.92
CA HIS A 58 -5.72 -4.59 18.11
C HIS A 58 -6.28 -4.10 16.77
N ALA A 59 -5.41 -3.72 15.83
CA ALA A 59 -5.83 -3.40 14.47
C ALA A 59 -6.41 -4.64 13.75
N LEU A 60 -5.78 -5.82 13.93
CA LEU A 60 -6.28 -7.09 13.41
C LEU A 60 -7.66 -7.45 13.97
N ALA A 61 -7.87 -7.26 15.28
CA ALA A 61 -9.16 -7.51 15.92
C ALA A 61 -10.28 -6.58 15.40
N ALA A 62 -9.92 -5.44 14.79
CA ALA A 62 -10.86 -4.50 14.18
C ALA A 62 -11.17 -4.81 12.71
N VAL A 63 -10.51 -5.80 12.09
CA VAL A 63 -10.84 -6.26 10.74
C VAL A 63 -12.19 -7.00 10.80
N GLY A 64 -13.15 -6.53 10.01
CA GLY A 64 -14.51 -7.09 9.99
C GLY A 64 -14.61 -8.42 9.25
N ALA A 65 -15.84 -8.81 8.95
CA ALA A 65 -16.13 -10.08 8.29
C ALA A 65 -15.53 -10.15 6.87
N TRP A 66 -15.15 -11.37 6.47
CA TRP A 66 -14.92 -11.72 5.08
C TRP A 66 -16.26 -11.77 4.34
N VAL A 67 -16.35 -11.07 3.21
CA VAL A 67 -17.56 -11.01 2.40
C VAL A 67 -17.25 -11.34 0.93
N PRO A 68 -18.20 -11.93 0.18
CA PRO A 68 -18.02 -12.18 -1.25
C PRO A 68 -17.83 -10.88 -2.04
N ARG A 69 -16.92 -10.89 -3.02
CA ARG A 69 -16.68 -9.76 -3.93
C ARG A 69 -17.26 -10.05 -5.29
N ARG A 70 -18.01 -9.10 -5.84
CA ARG A 70 -18.55 -9.13 -7.20
C ARG A 70 -18.10 -7.92 -8.00
N SER A 71 -18.03 -8.08 -9.31
CA SER A 71 -17.87 -6.98 -10.25
C SER A 71 -18.91 -7.06 -11.35
N ALA A 72 -19.52 -5.93 -11.69
CA ALA A 72 -20.30 -5.72 -12.89
C ALA A 72 -19.52 -4.75 -13.77
N TRP A 73 -18.70 -5.30 -14.68
CA TRP A 73 -17.73 -4.54 -15.46
C TRP A 73 -17.82 -4.91 -16.94
N ASN A 74 -17.77 -3.92 -17.83
CA ASN A 74 -17.94 -4.11 -19.27
C ASN A 74 -19.20 -4.92 -19.65
N GLY A 75 -20.30 -4.71 -18.93
CA GLY A 75 -21.56 -5.41 -19.14
C GLY A 75 -21.57 -6.88 -18.66
N VAL A 76 -20.49 -7.35 -18.04
CA VAL A 76 -20.37 -8.72 -17.54
C VAL A 76 -20.31 -8.70 -16.02
N THR A 77 -21.16 -9.50 -15.38
CA THR A 77 -21.08 -9.73 -13.93
C THR A 77 -20.23 -10.95 -13.64
N ARG A 78 -19.25 -10.81 -12.75
CA ARG A 78 -18.39 -11.90 -12.26
C ARG A 78 -18.37 -11.90 -10.74
N GLU A 79 -18.34 -13.10 -10.17
CA GLU A 79 -17.96 -13.29 -8.78
C GLU A 79 -16.45 -13.54 -8.73
N ALA A 80 -15.76 -12.87 -7.82
CA ALA A 80 -14.35 -13.04 -7.56
C ALA A 80 -14.17 -13.80 -6.23
N ASN A 81 -13.00 -13.69 -5.61
CA ASN A 81 -12.80 -14.11 -4.22
C ASN A 81 -13.64 -13.22 -3.27
N GLY A 82 -13.22 -13.08 -2.01
CA GLY A 82 -13.80 -12.11 -1.09
C GLY A 82 -12.81 -11.02 -0.67
N GLU A 83 -13.28 -10.20 0.24
CA GLU A 83 -12.48 -9.21 0.95
C GLU A 83 -13.01 -9.01 2.36
N PHE A 84 -12.17 -8.48 3.25
CA PHE A 84 -12.60 -8.05 4.57
C PHE A 84 -13.16 -6.64 4.50
N LEU A 85 -14.28 -6.39 5.17
CA LEU A 85 -14.78 -5.02 5.37
C LEU A 85 -14.13 -4.42 6.60
N VAL A 86 -13.57 -3.22 6.44
CA VAL A 86 -12.84 -2.54 7.50
C VAL A 86 -13.50 -1.20 7.80
N GLU A 87 -13.99 -1.06 9.02
CA GLU A 87 -14.43 0.22 9.56
C GLU A 87 -13.21 1.01 10.06
N ARG A 88 -12.88 2.08 9.35
CA ARG A 88 -11.66 2.86 9.59
C ARG A 88 -11.57 3.46 10.99
N ALA A 89 -12.70 3.82 11.60
CA ALA A 89 -12.71 4.33 12.97
C ALA A 89 -12.21 3.26 13.97
N SER A 90 -12.68 2.02 13.81
CA SER A 90 -12.26 0.88 14.65
C SER A 90 -10.81 0.50 14.38
N LEU A 91 -10.41 0.42 13.11
CA LEU A 91 -9.02 0.12 12.73
C LEU A 91 -8.06 1.19 13.27
N ASP A 92 -8.33 2.47 13.03
CA ASP A 92 -7.46 3.57 13.46
C ASP A 92 -7.37 3.64 15.00
N ALA A 93 -8.43 3.24 15.72
CA ALA A 93 -8.40 3.12 17.18
C ALA A 93 -7.54 1.94 17.65
N GLY A 94 -7.66 0.77 17.02
CA GLY A 94 -6.81 -0.39 17.28
C GLY A 94 -5.33 -0.08 17.05
N LEU A 95 -5.01 0.55 15.91
CA LEU A 95 -3.66 1.01 15.58
C LEU A 95 -3.07 1.98 16.61
N ALA A 96 -3.91 2.86 17.19
CA ALA A 96 -3.46 3.76 18.26
C ALA A 96 -3.08 3.00 19.54
N ILE A 97 -3.82 1.93 19.87
CA ILE A 97 -3.54 1.07 21.01
C ILE A 97 -2.26 0.27 20.76
N ASP A 98 -2.10 -0.31 19.57
CA ASP A 98 -0.90 -1.07 19.20
C ASP A 98 0.37 -0.20 19.27
N ALA A 99 0.32 1.02 18.76
CA ALA A 99 1.43 1.97 18.84
C ALA A 99 1.75 2.35 20.30
N ALA A 100 0.74 2.70 21.10
CA ALA A 100 0.94 3.07 22.51
C ALA A 100 1.52 1.90 23.33
N SER A 101 1.06 0.67 23.07
CA SER A 101 1.53 -0.54 23.75
C SER A 101 3.00 -0.86 23.45
N ALA A 102 3.51 -0.42 22.29
CA ALA A 102 4.92 -0.51 21.94
C ALA A 102 5.79 0.62 22.54
N GLY A 103 5.22 1.51 23.36
CA GLY A 103 5.96 2.62 23.98
C GLY A 103 5.96 3.93 23.19
N VAL A 104 5.21 4.01 22.08
CA VAL A 104 5.10 5.25 21.30
C VAL A 104 4.36 6.32 22.10
N ARG A 105 4.89 7.55 22.15
CA ARG A 105 4.17 8.69 22.73
C ARG A 105 3.10 9.20 21.76
N VAL A 106 1.88 8.68 21.90
CA VAL A 106 0.73 9.07 21.07
C VAL A 106 0.13 10.39 21.55
N VAL A 107 0.05 11.37 20.64
CA VAL A 107 -0.64 12.63 20.80
C VAL A 107 -1.88 12.62 19.92
N ARG A 108 -3.05 12.60 20.57
CA ARG A 108 -4.34 12.75 19.87
C ARG A 108 -4.54 14.20 19.48
N GLY A 109 -4.38 14.51 18.19
CA GLY A 109 -4.38 15.87 17.69
C GLY A 109 -4.15 15.97 16.19
N ARG A 110 -4.03 17.21 15.71
CA ARG A 110 -3.73 17.53 14.31
C ARG A 110 -2.45 18.33 14.22
N VAL A 111 -1.64 18.05 13.22
CA VAL A 111 -0.46 18.87 12.89
C VAL A 111 -0.94 20.22 12.35
N SER A 112 -0.48 21.32 12.93
CA SER A 112 -0.94 22.68 12.60
C SER A 112 0.06 23.49 11.77
N ALA A 113 1.38 23.25 11.91
CA ALA A 113 2.44 23.87 11.11
C ALA A 113 3.80 23.14 11.29
N GLY A 114 4.80 23.44 10.46
CA GLY A 114 6.22 23.11 10.75
C GLY A 114 6.74 21.75 10.28
N ALA A 115 6.20 21.15 9.22
CA ALA A 115 6.67 19.84 8.72
C ALA A 115 7.95 19.88 7.87
N GLY A 116 8.68 21.01 7.84
CA GLY A 116 9.87 21.20 7.00
C GLY A 116 11.16 20.67 7.63
N ASP A 117 11.48 21.14 8.85
CA ASP A 117 12.65 20.69 9.60
C ASP A 117 12.21 20.13 10.96
N PRO A 118 12.34 18.82 11.21
CA PRO A 118 11.95 18.24 12.50
C PRO A 118 12.76 18.76 13.68
N GLU A 119 13.94 19.35 13.46
CA GLU A 119 14.73 19.97 14.52
C GLU A 119 14.18 21.34 14.94
N ALA A 120 13.63 22.11 14.00
CA ALA A 120 12.89 23.34 14.30
C ALA A 120 11.61 23.04 15.12
N GLY A 121 11.04 21.87 14.90
CA GLY A 121 9.93 21.31 15.65
C GLY A 121 8.63 21.34 14.86
N VAL A 122 7.82 20.30 15.08
CA VAL A 122 6.49 20.14 14.48
C VAL A 122 5.45 20.63 15.46
N ALA A 123 4.63 21.60 15.04
CA ALA A 123 3.53 22.13 15.84
C ALA A 123 2.28 21.25 15.69
N PHE A 124 1.59 21.02 16.80
CA PHE A 124 0.32 20.30 16.82
C PHE A 124 -0.73 21.01 17.69
N LEU A 125 -1.98 20.75 17.37
CA LEU A 125 -3.15 21.08 18.18
C LEU A 125 -3.71 19.77 18.74
N ALA A 126 -3.63 19.59 20.06
CA ALA A 126 -4.19 18.42 20.73
C ALA A 126 -5.71 18.47 20.76
N GLY A 127 -6.34 17.32 21.04
CA GLY A 127 -7.79 17.18 21.10
C GLY A 127 -8.47 18.02 22.19
N ASP A 128 -7.73 18.41 23.23
CA ASP A 128 -8.18 19.32 24.30
C ASP A 128 -8.06 20.81 23.91
N GLY A 129 -7.63 21.11 22.69
CA GLY A 129 -7.40 22.47 22.19
C GLY A 129 -6.04 23.06 22.59
N SER A 130 -5.22 22.37 23.37
CA SER A 130 -3.88 22.83 23.71
C SER A 130 -2.96 22.76 22.49
N ARG A 131 -2.05 23.74 22.39
CA ARG A 131 -1.02 23.76 21.35
C ARG A 131 0.29 23.22 21.94
N GLY A 132 1.02 22.45 21.14
CA GLY A 132 2.33 21.94 21.52
C GLY A 132 3.29 21.84 20.34
N TRP A 133 4.54 21.52 20.67
CA TRP A 133 5.58 21.23 19.69
C TRP A 133 6.29 19.91 19.99
N ILE A 134 6.79 19.24 18.96
CA ILE A 134 7.69 18.09 19.08
C ILE A 134 8.92 18.35 18.21
N ARG A 135 10.11 18.32 18.80
CA ARG A 135 11.38 18.29 18.05
C ARG A 135 11.84 16.86 17.89
N ALA A 136 12.39 16.53 16.73
CA ALA A 136 12.94 15.20 16.47
C ALA A 136 14.15 15.27 15.53
N ARG A 137 14.95 14.19 15.51
CA ARG A 137 16.07 14.02 14.56
C ARG A 137 15.58 13.65 13.16
N PHE A 138 14.44 12.95 13.08
CA PHE A 138 13.85 12.48 11.83
C PHE A 138 12.33 12.61 11.82
N LEU A 139 11.75 12.85 10.64
CA LEU A 139 10.31 13.01 10.44
C LEU A 139 9.75 11.90 9.54
N VAL A 140 8.63 11.31 9.94
CA VAL A 140 7.85 10.42 9.08
C VAL A 140 6.52 11.10 8.73
N GLU A 141 6.34 11.40 7.44
CA GLU A 141 5.09 11.93 6.91
C GLU A 141 4.16 10.77 6.52
N ALA A 142 3.11 10.57 7.30
CA ALA A 142 2.14 9.48 7.17
C ALA A 142 0.68 10.00 7.15
N ARG A 143 0.44 11.28 6.86
CA ARG A 143 -0.92 11.87 6.77
C ARG A 143 -1.69 11.46 5.50
N GLY A 144 -1.19 10.47 4.77
CA GLY A 144 -1.75 9.96 3.53
C GLY A 144 -1.93 11.07 2.48
N ARG A 145 -3.08 11.07 1.79
CA ARG A 145 -3.40 12.06 0.74
C ARG A 145 -3.47 13.52 1.23
N ARG A 146 -3.55 13.73 2.55
CA ARG A 146 -3.55 15.06 3.18
C ARG A 146 -2.14 15.57 3.49
N ALA A 147 -1.10 14.77 3.23
CA ALA A 147 0.27 15.19 3.39
C ALA A 147 0.57 16.42 2.50
N PRO A 148 1.17 17.50 3.05
CA PRO A 148 1.64 18.62 2.26
C PRO A 148 2.62 18.17 1.18
N ARG A 149 2.65 18.89 0.06
CA ARG A 149 3.55 18.61 -1.07
C ARG A 149 4.39 19.86 -1.35
N PRO A 150 5.64 19.91 -0.85
CA PRO A 150 6.51 21.06 -1.06
C PRO A 150 6.99 21.16 -2.50
N SER A 151 7.04 20.03 -3.21
CA SER A 151 7.33 19.92 -4.64
C SER A 151 6.14 19.32 -5.39
N PRO A 152 6.01 19.62 -6.71
CA PRO A 152 5.08 18.91 -7.57
C PRO A 152 5.29 17.39 -7.46
N ALA A 153 4.20 16.64 -7.63
CA ALA A 153 4.30 15.19 -7.72
C ALA A 153 5.20 14.79 -8.89
N ARG A 154 6.00 13.74 -8.73
CA ARG A 154 6.82 13.22 -9.83
C ARG A 154 5.95 12.60 -10.92
N LEU A 155 4.86 11.96 -10.51
CA LEU A 155 3.86 11.47 -11.44
C LEU A 155 2.48 11.55 -10.78
N ALA A 156 1.50 12.04 -11.52
CA ALA A 156 0.11 12.12 -11.09
C ALA A 156 -0.78 11.56 -12.19
N GLY A 157 -1.73 10.73 -11.80
CA GLY A 157 -2.75 10.19 -12.70
C GLY A 157 -3.87 11.18 -12.98
N PRO A 158 -4.82 10.78 -13.84
CA PRO A 158 -6.02 11.55 -14.12
C PRO A 158 -6.76 11.94 -12.83
N VAL A 159 -7.40 13.11 -12.87
CA VAL A 159 -8.20 13.60 -11.76
C VAL A 159 -9.30 12.60 -11.41
N ALA A 160 -9.40 12.26 -10.13
CA ALA A 160 -10.35 11.33 -9.56
C ALA A 160 -10.83 11.88 -8.21
N THR A 161 -12.15 11.92 -8.03
CA THR A 161 -12.79 12.20 -6.75
C THR A 161 -13.73 11.08 -6.40
N ALA A 162 -13.60 10.59 -5.17
CA ALA A 162 -14.50 9.64 -4.56
C ALA A 162 -15.60 10.38 -3.79
N LEU A 163 -16.85 10.17 -4.19
CA LEU A 163 -18.03 10.58 -3.45
C LEU A 163 -18.50 9.39 -2.63
N THR A 164 -18.57 9.53 -1.30
CA THR A 164 -18.96 8.44 -0.41
C THR A 164 -20.17 8.84 0.42
N ARG A 165 -21.15 7.94 0.55
CA ARG A 165 -22.26 8.07 1.50
C ARG A 165 -22.60 6.70 2.09
N ARG A 166 -23.00 6.67 3.36
CA ARG A 166 -23.52 5.45 3.97
C ARG A 166 -25.02 5.29 3.74
N TRP A 167 -25.43 4.04 3.84
CA TRP A 167 -26.79 3.59 3.69
C TRP A 167 -27.11 2.57 4.78
N LYS A 168 -28.38 2.44 5.09
CA LYS A 168 -28.92 1.37 5.92
C LYS A 168 -29.95 0.60 5.12
N LEU A 169 -29.61 -0.64 4.79
CA LEU A 169 -30.43 -1.61 4.06
C LEU A 169 -31.20 -2.50 5.06
N PRO A 170 -32.17 -3.29 4.59
CA PRO A 170 -32.78 -4.35 5.40
C PRO A 170 -31.72 -5.27 6.01
N ALA A 171 -31.94 -5.68 7.27
CA ALA A 171 -30.92 -6.40 8.04
C ALA A 171 -30.60 -7.80 7.48
N ASP A 172 -31.50 -8.36 6.67
CA ASP A 172 -31.39 -9.63 5.95
C ASP A 172 -30.74 -9.47 4.56
N THR A 173 -30.33 -8.26 4.17
CA THR A 173 -29.59 -8.04 2.92
C THR A 173 -28.27 -8.80 2.96
N ALA A 174 -28.04 -9.66 1.97
CA ALA A 174 -26.81 -10.46 1.90
C ALA A 174 -25.55 -9.56 1.89
N PRO A 175 -24.56 -9.81 2.78
CA PRO A 175 -23.33 -9.06 2.81
C PRO A 175 -22.48 -9.34 1.58
N GLY A 176 -21.66 -8.36 1.20
CA GLY A 176 -20.83 -8.47 0.00
C GLY A 176 -20.35 -7.11 -0.49
N THR A 177 -19.45 -7.16 -1.46
CA THR A 177 -19.04 -5.98 -2.20
C THR A 177 -19.39 -6.10 -3.68
N LEU A 178 -19.63 -4.95 -4.31
CA LEU A 178 -19.91 -4.85 -5.74
C LEU A 178 -19.16 -3.65 -6.33
N ALA A 179 -18.25 -3.90 -7.25
CA ALA A 179 -17.67 -2.88 -8.12
C ALA A 179 -18.48 -2.80 -9.43
N VAL A 180 -18.94 -1.60 -9.83
CA VAL A 180 -19.75 -1.39 -11.04
C VAL A 180 -19.13 -0.30 -11.90
N SER A 181 -18.90 -0.56 -13.19
CA SER A 181 -18.55 0.50 -14.15
C SER A 181 -19.79 1.12 -14.81
N PHE A 182 -19.75 2.43 -14.98
CA PHE A 182 -20.77 3.22 -15.66
C PHE A 182 -20.13 4.32 -16.51
N GLU A 183 -20.91 5.05 -17.32
CA GLU A 183 -20.36 5.98 -18.32
C GLU A 183 -19.41 7.03 -17.75
N GLU A 184 -19.71 7.59 -16.57
CA GLU A 184 -18.92 8.68 -15.98
C GLU A 184 -17.84 8.21 -15.00
N GLY A 185 -17.74 6.90 -14.71
CA GLY A 185 -16.85 6.40 -13.67
C GLY A 185 -17.11 4.96 -13.23
N TRP A 186 -16.75 4.66 -11.99
CA TRP A 186 -17.12 3.40 -11.36
C TRP A 186 -17.55 3.61 -9.91
N ALA A 187 -18.27 2.63 -9.37
CA ALA A 187 -18.76 2.63 -8.01
C ALA A 187 -18.33 1.36 -7.27
N TRP A 188 -18.15 1.47 -5.96
CA TRP A 188 -17.95 0.34 -5.05
C TRP A 188 -18.94 0.43 -3.91
N LEU A 189 -19.82 -0.57 -3.84
CA LEU A 189 -20.79 -0.77 -2.78
C LEU A 189 -20.27 -1.84 -1.84
N ALA A 190 -20.21 -1.55 -0.55
CA ALA A 190 -19.96 -2.53 0.50
C ALA A 190 -21.20 -2.65 1.39
N ILE A 191 -21.63 -3.88 1.66
CA ILE A 191 -22.75 -4.21 2.53
C ILE A 191 -22.23 -5.16 3.62
N GLY A 192 -22.38 -4.75 4.87
CA GLY A 192 -22.05 -5.54 6.05
C GLY A 192 -23.17 -6.49 6.48
N ASP A 193 -22.91 -7.23 7.56
CA ASP A 193 -23.72 -8.33 8.08
C ASP A 193 -25.12 -7.95 8.61
N ARG A 194 -25.38 -6.66 8.88
CA ARG A 194 -26.65 -6.16 9.41
C ARG A 194 -27.24 -5.04 8.55
N GLY A 195 -26.93 -5.05 7.25
CA GLY A 195 -27.45 -4.08 6.28
C GLY A 195 -26.80 -2.69 6.35
N GLN A 196 -25.81 -2.46 7.21
CA GLN A 196 -24.96 -1.27 7.11
C GLN A 196 -24.21 -1.29 5.79
N ALA A 197 -24.28 -0.20 5.02
CA ALA A 197 -23.66 -0.15 3.70
C ALA A 197 -22.94 1.18 3.48
N SER A 198 -21.91 1.13 2.63
CA SER A 198 -21.16 2.31 2.17
C SER A 198 -21.04 2.24 0.66
N LEU A 199 -21.49 3.29 -0.02
CA LEU A 199 -21.36 3.41 -1.46
C LEU A 199 -20.38 4.54 -1.78
N GLN A 200 -19.30 4.16 -2.47
CA GLN A 200 -18.32 5.06 -3.06
C GLN A 200 -18.53 5.14 -4.57
N ILE A 201 -18.58 6.35 -5.14
CA ILE A 201 -18.62 6.58 -6.58
C ILE A 201 -17.39 7.41 -6.96
N VAL A 202 -16.56 6.90 -7.87
CA VAL A 202 -15.33 7.52 -8.35
C VAL A 202 -15.58 8.13 -9.73
N VAL A 203 -15.42 9.44 -9.83
CA VAL A 203 -15.64 10.23 -11.05
C VAL A 203 -14.50 11.22 -11.29
N SER A 204 -14.38 11.76 -12.51
CA SER A 204 -13.40 12.79 -12.85
C SER A 204 -13.87 14.18 -12.42
N TYR A 205 -13.81 14.47 -11.12
CA TYR A 205 -14.18 15.76 -10.56
C TYR A 205 -12.96 16.44 -9.91
N ALA A 206 -12.60 17.66 -10.34
CA ALA A 206 -11.51 18.41 -9.70
C ALA A 206 -11.96 18.91 -8.32
N GLN A 207 -11.12 18.75 -7.29
CA GLN A 207 -11.51 19.15 -5.92
C GLN A 207 -11.84 20.65 -5.81
N SER A 208 -11.15 21.50 -6.58
CA SER A 208 -11.40 22.94 -6.63
C SER A 208 -12.75 23.32 -7.26
N ALA A 209 -13.38 22.41 -7.99
CA ALA A 209 -14.66 22.65 -8.63
C ALA A 209 -15.83 22.16 -7.78
N LEU A 210 -15.58 21.52 -6.61
CA LEU A 210 -16.64 20.77 -5.90
C LEU A 210 -17.81 21.68 -5.53
N PRO A 211 -19.04 21.27 -5.84
CA PRO A 211 -20.20 22.11 -5.63
C PRO A 211 -20.54 22.18 -4.14
N GLY A 212 -21.49 23.05 -3.79
CA GLY A 212 -21.98 23.14 -2.41
C GLY A 212 -22.57 21.81 -1.92
N ARG A 213 -22.64 21.61 -0.59
CA ARG A 213 -23.09 20.33 0.01
C ARG A 213 -24.41 19.81 -0.56
N ARG A 214 -25.40 20.67 -0.78
CA ARG A 214 -26.72 20.31 -1.33
C ARG A 214 -26.62 19.82 -2.77
N GLU A 215 -25.90 20.56 -3.62
CA GLU A 215 -25.67 20.21 -5.02
C GLU A 215 -24.85 18.93 -5.15
N LEU A 216 -23.86 18.72 -4.27
CA LEU A 216 -23.08 17.49 -4.21
C LEU A 216 -23.98 16.27 -3.88
N ALA A 217 -24.91 16.42 -2.93
CA ALA A 217 -25.88 15.38 -2.61
C ALA A 217 -26.80 15.07 -3.80
N SER A 218 -27.36 16.10 -4.44
CA SER A 218 -28.20 15.92 -5.63
C SER A 218 -27.44 15.27 -6.80
N ARG A 219 -26.17 15.63 -7.01
CA ARG A 219 -25.30 14.99 -8.01
C ARG A 219 -25.03 13.54 -7.67
N TYR A 220 -24.77 13.22 -6.41
CA TYR A 220 -24.59 11.84 -5.96
C TYR A 220 -25.85 11.00 -6.20
N ASP A 221 -27.03 11.52 -5.85
CA ASP A 221 -28.30 10.81 -6.07
C ASP A 221 -28.58 10.57 -7.56
N ALA A 222 -28.27 11.54 -8.42
CA ALA A 222 -28.36 11.38 -9.87
C ALA A 222 -27.41 10.29 -10.41
N LEU A 223 -26.19 10.20 -9.87
CA LEU A 223 -25.23 9.14 -10.22
C LEU A 223 -25.72 7.76 -9.74
N VAL A 224 -26.31 7.66 -8.54
CA VAL A 224 -26.89 6.40 -8.06
C VAL A 224 -28.04 5.97 -8.98
N ALA A 225 -28.91 6.90 -9.36
CA ALA A 225 -30.05 6.61 -10.23
C ALA A 225 -29.63 6.17 -11.64
N SER A 226 -28.49 6.64 -12.16
CA SER A 226 -27.98 6.27 -13.49
C SER A 226 -27.34 4.89 -13.56
N ILE A 227 -27.08 4.23 -12.42
CA ILE A 227 -26.43 2.91 -12.35
C ILE A 227 -27.48 1.84 -11.96
N PRO A 228 -27.99 1.04 -12.92
CA PRO A 228 -29.10 0.10 -12.67
C PRO A 228 -28.83 -0.91 -11.54
N GLU A 229 -27.61 -1.43 -11.47
CA GLU A 229 -27.18 -2.39 -10.45
C GLU A 229 -27.28 -1.80 -9.05
N LEU A 230 -26.91 -0.53 -8.87
CA LEU A 230 -27.00 0.17 -7.59
C LEU A 230 -28.45 0.51 -7.23
N ARG A 231 -29.24 0.97 -8.21
CA ARG A 231 -30.66 1.28 -8.00
C ARG A 231 -31.42 0.07 -7.45
N ALA A 232 -31.19 -1.11 -8.04
CA ALA A 232 -31.79 -2.36 -7.56
C ALA A 232 -31.28 -2.73 -6.16
N ARG A 233 -29.96 -2.64 -5.92
CA ARG A 233 -29.35 -3.02 -4.63
C ARG A 233 -29.70 -2.08 -3.47
N LEU A 234 -30.06 -0.83 -3.76
CA LEU A 234 -30.33 0.20 -2.75
C LEU A 234 -31.82 0.56 -2.65
N ALA A 235 -32.71 -0.13 -3.38
CA ALA A 235 -34.13 0.23 -3.50
C ALA A 235 -34.84 0.34 -2.14
N ASP A 236 -34.59 -0.62 -1.24
CA ASP A 236 -35.17 -0.65 0.12
C ASP A 236 -34.25 0.00 1.17
N GLY A 237 -33.20 0.69 0.71
CA GLY A 237 -32.21 1.35 1.53
C GLY A 237 -32.60 2.79 1.91
N ARG A 238 -32.20 3.21 3.11
CA ARG A 238 -32.25 4.62 3.50
C ARG A 238 -30.86 5.22 3.63
N VAL A 239 -30.71 6.49 3.30
CA VAL A 239 -29.46 7.23 3.46
C VAL A 239 -29.09 7.37 4.93
N ASP A 240 -27.80 7.27 5.25
CA ASP A 240 -27.26 7.42 6.61
C ASP A 240 -26.08 8.42 6.65
N GLY A 241 -26.44 9.70 6.69
CA GLY A 241 -25.49 10.80 6.75
C GLY A 241 -25.21 11.46 5.40
N GLU A 242 -24.19 12.30 5.37
CA GLU A 242 -23.90 13.20 4.25
C GLU A 242 -22.98 12.58 3.20
N VAL A 243 -23.01 13.12 2.00
CA VAL A 243 -22.02 12.81 0.96
C VAL A 243 -20.70 13.49 1.31
N VAL A 244 -19.63 12.70 1.34
CA VAL A 244 -18.27 13.17 1.56
C VAL A 244 -17.47 13.00 0.27
N ALA A 245 -16.88 14.09 -0.21
CA ALA A 245 -15.95 14.07 -1.35
C ALA A 245 -14.50 13.94 -0.87
N ARG A 246 -13.73 13.05 -1.49
CA ARG A 246 -12.32 12.82 -1.18
C ARG A 246 -11.48 12.69 -2.46
N ASN A 247 -10.25 13.18 -2.39
CA ASN A 247 -9.27 12.98 -3.45
C ASN A 247 -9.02 11.48 -3.66
N ALA A 248 -9.09 11.02 -4.90
CA ALA A 248 -8.83 9.65 -5.31
C ALA A 248 -7.71 9.55 -6.36
N ASN A 249 -6.98 10.63 -6.66
CA ASN A 249 -5.93 10.65 -7.68
C ASN A 249 -4.81 9.65 -7.36
N ALA A 250 -4.36 8.90 -8.36
CA ALA A 250 -3.09 8.21 -8.24
C ALA A 250 -1.96 9.25 -8.22
N VAL A 251 -1.06 9.20 -7.23
CA VAL A 251 0.09 10.10 -7.15
C VAL A 251 1.32 9.43 -6.58
N LEU A 252 2.44 9.63 -7.24
CA LEU A 252 3.80 9.38 -6.78
C LEU A 252 4.46 10.67 -6.28
N ALA A 253 4.93 10.68 -5.04
CA ALA A 253 5.72 11.78 -4.50
C ALA A 253 7.06 11.92 -5.24
N ALA A 254 7.53 13.16 -5.43
CA ALA A 254 8.83 13.40 -6.08
C ALA A 254 10.01 12.95 -5.23
N ASP A 255 10.04 13.40 -3.97
CA ASP A 255 11.03 12.99 -2.99
C ASP A 255 10.33 12.23 -1.87
N ALA A 256 10.44 10.90 -1.90
CA ALA A 256 9.91 10.06 -0.83
C ALA A 256 10.83 10.05 0.40
N VAL A 257 12.12 10.32 0.22
CA VAL A 257 13.13 10.42 1.30
C VAL A 257 13.99 11.66 1.10
N THR A 258 14.18 12.42 2.18
CA THR A 258 15.17 13.50 2.30
C THR A 258 16.17 13.17 3.40
N ALA A 259 17.17 14.03 3.63
CA ALA A 259 18.16 13.81 4.70
C ALA A 259 17.56 13.65 6.10
N ARG A 260 16.36 14.20 6.36
CA ARG A 260 15.71 14.19 7.69
C ARG A 260 14.23 13.79 7.66
N SER A 261 13.74 13.30 6.53
CA SER A 261 12.33 12.89 6.45
C SER A 261 12.09 11.77 5.47
N ILE A 262 11.03 11.01 5.72
CA ILE A 262 10.51 9.99 4.81
C ILE A 262 8.98 10.08 4.73
N ARG A 263 8.43 9.83 3.55
CA ARG A 263 7.00 9.70 3.30
C ARG A 263 6.64 8.22 3.29
N VAL A 264 5.50 7.86 3.87
CA VAL A 264 4.98 6.48 3.89
C VAL A 264 3.49 6.43 3.52
N GLY A 265 3.03 5.28 3.05
CA GLY A 265 1.68 5.07 2.52
C GLY A 265 1.30 6.07 1.43
N ASP A 266 0.04 6.53 1.45
CA ASP A 266 -0.49 7.50 0.48
C ASP A 266 0.28 8.84 0.44
N ALA A 267 1.14 9.14 1.43
CA ALA A 267 2.01 10.30 1.37
C ALA A 267 3.20 10.10 0.40
N ALA A 268 3.61 8.86 0.15
CA ALA A 268 4.69 8.47 -0.76
C ALA A 268 4.16 7.99 -2.11
N LEU A 269 3.24 7.02 -2.10
CA LEU A 269 2.50 6.57 -3.26
C LEU A 269 1.03 6.36 -2.90
N ALA A 270 0.16 7.16 -3.51
CA ALA A 270 -1.27 6.95 -3.49
C ALA A 270 -1.65 6.24 -4.80
N VAL A 271 -2.16 5.02 -4.74
CA VAL A 271 -2.59 4.27 -5.93
C VAL A 271 -4.04 4.58 -6.30
N ASP A 272 -4.49 4.16 -7.48
CA ASP A 272 -5.91 4.23 -7.85
C ASP A 272 -6.74 3.34 -6.90
N PRO A 273 -7.84 3.83 -6.31
CA PRO A 273 -8.64 3.07 -5.36
C PRO A 273 -9.29 1.82 -5.94
N LEU A 274 -9.42 1.68 -7.27
CA LEU A 274 -9.97 0.50 -7.93
C LEU A 274 -9.16 -0.76 -7.60
N SER A 275 -7.86 -0.60 -7.37
CA SER A 275 -6.97 -1.69 -7.01
C SER A 275 -7.31 -2.31 -5.65
N GLY A 276 -7.92 -1.56 -4.72
CA GLY A 276 -8.06 -1.99 -3.32
C GLY A 276 -6.73 -2.20 -2.58
N HIS A 277 -5.61 -1.66 -3.11
CA HIS A 277 -4.26 -1.90 -2.57
C HIS A 277 -3.76 -0.82 -1.60
N GLY A 278 -4.51 0.27 -1.37
CA GLY A 278 -4.04 1.42 -0.56
C GLY A 278 -3.57 1.03 0.85
N MET A 279 -4.33 0.18 1.55
CA MET A 279 -3.94 -0.27 2.90
C MET A 279 -2.73 -1.22 2.88
N PHE A 280 -2.63 -2.07 1.85
CA PHE A 280 -1.47 -2.94 1.67
C PHE A 280 -0.19 -2.12 1.42
N GLU A 281 -0.26 -1.11 0.55
CA GLU A 281 0.88 -0.22 0.29
C GLU A 281 1.24 0.62 1.53
N ALA A 282 0.24 1.04 2.32
CA ALA A 282 0.48 1.71 3.59
C ALA A 282 1.34 0.87 4.55
N VAL A 283 1.00 -0.41 4.73
CA VAL A 283 1.79 -1.31 5.58
C VAL A 283 3.14 -1.66 4.94
N SER A 284 3.15 -1.99 3.64
CA SER A 284 4.37 -2.37 2.89
C SER A 284 5.44 -1.27 2.91
N THR A 285 5.03 -0.02 2.73
CA THR A 285 5.94 1.14 2.79
C THR A 285 6.43 1.43 4.19
N ALA A 286 5.57 1.31 5.20
CA ALA A 286 5.95 1.47 6.60
C ALA A 286 7.04 0.48 7.02
N LEU A 287 6.86 -0.80 6.68
CA LEU A 287 7.86 -1.85 6.96
C LEU A 287 9.18 -1.59 6.21
N ALA A 288 9.10 -1.14 4.95
CA ALA A 288 10.29 -0.80 4.18
C ALA A 288 11.01 0.47 4.66
N ALA A 289 10.30 1.38 5.34
CA ALA A 289 10.88 2.60 5.89
C ALA A 289 11.73 2.34 7.15
N LEU A 290 11.45 1.28 7.93
CA LEU A 290 12.18 0.94 9.14
C LEU A 290 13.71 0.88 8.92
N PRO A 291 14.25 0.01 8.03
CA PRO A 291 15.69 -0.06 7.82
C PRO A 291 16.28 1.21 7.18
N VAL A 292 15.47 1.97 6.43
CA VAL A 292 15.89 3.23 5.81
C VAL A 292 16.14 4.29 6.87
N ILE A 293 15.20 4.44 7.81
CA ILE A 293 15.30 5.39 8.93
C ILE A 293 16.47 5.01 9.84
N ARG A 294 16.61 3.73 10.18
CA ARG A 294 17.73 3.23 10.99
C ARG A 294 19.09 3.54 10.35
N THR A 295 19.20 3.31 9.05
CA THR A 295 20.42 3.63 8.29
C THR A 295 20.72 5.14 8.32
N HIS A 296 19.71 6.00 8.17
CA HIS A 296 19.92 7.46 8.27
C HIS A 296 20.38 7.90 9.66
N LEU A 297 19.83 7.30 10.71
CA LEU A 297 20.11 7.69 12.10
C LEU A 297 21.44 7.16 12.64
N GLU A 298 21.86 5.97 12.21
CA GLU A 298 23.01 5.25 12.77
C GLU A 298 24.18 5.10 11.79
N ARG A 299 23.92 5.09 10.47
CA ARG A 299 24.92 4.92 9.41
C ARG A 299 24.78 6.01 8.34
N PRO A 300 24.98 7.29 8.70
CA PRO A 300 24.74 8.41 7.78
C PRO A 300 25.58 8.36 6.50
N GLY A 301 26.72 7.65 6.49
CA GLY A 301 27.50 7.39 5.27
C GLY A 301 26.74 6.57 4.21
N ASP A 302 25.79 5.73 4.64
CA ASP A 302 24.94 4.89 3.78
C ASP A 302 23.58 5.54 3.48
N ALA A 303 23.34 6.80 3.90
CA ALA A 303 22.05 7.47 3.74
C ALA A 303 21.62 7.59 2.26
N ALA A 304 22.56 7.85 1.35
CA ALA A 304 22.28 7.90 -0.09
C ALA A 304 21.78 6.55 -0.63
N LEU A 305 22.37 5.44 -0.14
CA LEU A 305 21.98 4.09 -0.49
C LEU A 305 20.60 3.74 0.07
N ALA A 306 20.32 4.16 1.31
CA ALA A 306 19.00 4.00 1.92
C ALA A 306 17.91 4.79 1.19
N ARG A 307 18.24 6.01 0.71
CA ARG A 307 17.35 6.82 -0.12
C ARG A 307 17.03 6.13 -1.44
N SER A 308 18.03 5.65 -2.17
CA SER A 308 17.80 4.98 -3.46
C SER A 308 16.94 3.72 -3.29
N PHE A 309 17.22 2.90 -2.28
CA PHE A 309 16.44 1.70 -1.96
C PHE A 309 14.93 1.97 -1.86
N TYR A 310 14.56 2.99 -1.09
CA TYR A 310 13.16 3.29 -0.81
C TYR A 310 12.49 3.98 -2.00
N GLN A 311 13.19 4.91 -2.63
CA GLN A 311 12.71 5.66 -3.77
C GLN A 311 12.40 4.73 -4.95
N GLU A 312 13.30 3.79 -5.27
CA GLU A 312 13.08 2.75 -6.29
C GLU A 312 11.91 1.82 -5.93
N ARG A 313 11.76 1.46 -4.64
CA ARG A 313 10.64 0.62 -4.18
C ARG A 313 9.29 1.28 -4.44
N VAL A 314 9.17 2.55 -4.05
CA VAL A 314 7.94 3.33 -4.16
C VAL A 314 7.59 3.59 -5.62
N GLU A 315 8.57 3.93 -6.45
CA GLU A 315 8.40 4.09 -7.90
C GLU A 315 7.93 2.80 -8.57
N PHE A 316 8.63 1.70 -8.30
CA PHE A 316 8.29 0.41 -8.90
C PHE A 316 6.88 -0.04 -8.51
N ALA A 317 6.52 0.06 -7.24
CA ALA A 317 5.18 -0.29 -6.78
C ALA A 317 4.11 0.61 -7.42
N PHE A 318 4.36 1.92 -7.48
CA PHE A 318 3.42 2.85 -8.11
C PHE A 318 3.18 2.55 -9.58
N LEU A 319 4.25 2.41 -10.38
CA LEU A 319 4.13 2.15 -11.82
C LEU A 319 3.46 0.81 -12.10
N ARG A 320 3.77 -0.23 -11.31
CA ARG A 320 3.11 -1.53 -11.41
C ARG A 320 1.60 -1.42 -11.22
N HIS A 321 1.15 -0.71 -10.17
CA HIS A 321 -0.28 -0.53 -9.90
C HIS A 321 -0.95 0.37 -10.93
N ALA A 322 -0.25 1.41 -11.39
CA ALA A 322 -0.72 2.32 -12.42
C ALA A 322 -0.98 1.58 -13.75
N ARG A 323 -0.04 0.74 -14.20
CA ARG A 323 -0.16 -0.07 -15.42
C ARG A 323 -1.23 -1.17 -15.29
N ALA A 324 -1.30 -1.84 -14.14
CA ALA A 324 -2.39 -2.79 -13.88
C ALA A 324 -3.77 -2.11 -13.92
N GLY A 325 -3.86 -0.88 -13.37
CA GLY A 325 -5.06 -0.05 -13.46
C GLY A 325 -5.39 0.32 -14.91
N ARG A 326 -4.40 0.77 -15.70
CA ARG A 326 -4.53 1.08 -17.13
C ARG A 326 -5.20 -0.06 -17.88
N ASP A 327 -4.65 -1.26 -17.76
CA ASP A 327 -5.10 -2.45 -18.48
C ASP A 327 -6.52 -2.84 -18.04
N PHE A 328 -6.85 -2.68 -16.76
CA PHE A 328 -8.19 -2.91 -16.25
C PHE A 328 -9.21 -1.87 -16.73
N TYR A 329 -8.84 -0.59 -16.79
CA TYR A 329 -9.69 0.46 -17.36
C TYR A 329 -9.90 0.26 -18.87
N ALA A 330 -8.87 -0.18 -19.60
CA ALA A 330 -8.96 -0.49 -21.03
C ALA A 330 -9.89 -1.69 -21.35
N ALA A 331 -10.16 -2.55 -20.37
CA ALA A 331 -11.09 -3.67 -20.52
C ALA A 331 -12.57 -3.23 -20.56
N GLU A 332 -12.90 -1.99 -20.18
CA GLU A 332 -14.23 -1.41 -20.38
C GLU A 332 -14.37 -0.84 -21.79
N GLN A 333 -15.24 -1.44 -22.59
CA GLN A 333 -15.38 -1.15 -24.02
C GLN A 333 -16.71 -0.46 -24.37
N ARG A 334 -17.62 -0.26 -23.40
CA ARG A 334 -18.90 0.41 -23.65
C ARG A 334 -18.74 1.92 -23.81
N TRP A 335 -17.75 2.54 -23.15
CA TRP A 335 -17.54 3.99 -23.14
C TRP A 335 -16.08 4.44 -23.41
N PRO A 336 -15.41 3.93 -24.46
CA PRO A 336 -13.99 4.22 -24.70
C PRO A 336 -13.71 5.71 -24.95
N GLN A 337 -14.71 6.47 -25.43
CA GLN A 337 -14.58 7.91 -25.69
C GLN A 337 -14.99 8.80 -24.53
N ALA A 338 -15.62 8.25 -23.49
CA ALA A 338 -16.03 9.04 -22.34
C ALA A 338 -14.79 9.56 -21.59
N PRO A 339 -14.78 10.84 -21.14
CA PRO A 339 -13.58 11.48 -20.59
C PRO A 339 -12.93 10.73 -19.43
N PHE A 340 -13.73 10.09 -18.56
CA PHE A 340 -13.23 9.31 -17.43
C PHE A 340 -12.37 8.12 -17.89
N TRP A 341 -12.89 7.35 -18.85
CA TRP A 341 -12.30 6.11 -19.35
C TRP A 341 -11.10 6.38 -20.25
N ARG A 342 -11.26 7.30 -21.22
CA ARG A 342 -10.19 7.69 -22.15
C ARG A 342 -8.92 8.16 -21.44
N ALA A 343 -9.07 8.93 -20.36
CA ALA A 343 -7.92 9.43 -19.61
C ALA A 343 -7.14 8.33 -18.86
N ARG A 344 -7.79 7.21 -18.53
CA ARG A 344 -7.24 6.15 -17.66
C ARG A 344 -6.76 4.93 -18.43
N SER A 345 -7.37 4.61 -19.57
CA SER A 345 -7.00 3.45 -20.39
C SER A 345 -5.64 3.57 -21.08
N ALA A 346 -5.02 4.76 -21.08
CA ALA A 346 -3.72 5.05 -21.72
C ALA A 346 -2.66 5.62 -20.76
N TRP A 347 -2.97 5.75 -19.46
CA TRP A 347 -2.05 6.27 -18.44
C TRP A 347 -1.56 5.10 -17.57
N PRO A 348 -0.29 5.01 -17.16
CA PRO A 348 0.74 6.06 -17.19
C PRO A 348 1.59 6.11 -18.46
N ASP A 349 1.68 4.99 -19.16
CA ASP A 349 2.51 4.73 -20.33
C ASP A 349 1.91 3.53 -21.08
N ASP A 350 2.63 2.97 -22.05
CA ASP A 350 2.32 1.78 -22.84
C ASP A 350 3.16 0.54 -22.46
N GLU A 351 3.94 0.62 -21.37
CA GLU A 351 4.75 -0.50 -20.88
C GLU A 351 3.88 -1.60 -20.25
N ALA A 352 4.27 -2.87 -20.39
CA ALA A 352 3.54 -3.99 -19.81
C ALA A 352 3.43 -3.89 -18.27
N ALA A 353 2.24 -4.18 -17.72
CA ALA A 353 2.04 -4.28 -16.27
C ALA A 353 2.76 -5.49 -15.64
N HIS A 354 2.91 -6.55 -16.43
CA HIS A 354 3.59 -7.79 -16.06
C HIS A 354 4.59 -8.15 -17.16
N PRO A 355 5.89 -7.84 -16.99
CA PRO A 355 6.90 -8.28 -17.94
C PRO A 355 6.99 -9.81 -17.96
N GLU A 356 7.25 -10.37 -19.14
CA GLU A 356 7.45 -11.81 -19.31
C GLU A 356 8.70 -12.30 -18.58
N LEU A 357 8.69 -13.59 -18.22
CA LEU A 357 9.87 -14.25 -17.67
C LEU A 357 10.89 -14.46 -18.80
N ALA A 358 12.03 -13.80 -18.70
CA ALA A 358 13.18 -14.01 -19.59
C ALA A 358 14.44 -14.29 -18.74
N PRO A 359 14.65 -15.57 -18.35
CA PRO A 359 15.75 -15.98 -17.48
C PRO A 359 17.14 -15.70 -18.07
N GLU A 360 17.27 -15.73 -19.40
CA GLU A 360 18.48 -15.37 -20.14
C GLU A 360 18.91 -13.91 -19.95
N ALA A 361 17.98 -13.05 -19.51
CA ALA A 361 18.27 -11.66 -19.17
C ALA A 361 18.72 -11.48 -17.71
N ALA A 362 18.91 -12.57 -16.95
CA ALA A 362 19.36 -12.52 -15.56
C ALA A 362 20.77 -11.93 -15.46
N ARG A 363 20.94 -10.96 -14.57
CA ARG A 363 22.24 -10.31 -14.32
C ARG A 363 22.51 -10.19 -12.84
N VAL A 364 23.78 -10.36 -12.46
CA VAL A 364 24.26 -10.09 -11.11
C VAL A 364 24.70 -8.63 -11.02
N VAL A 365 24.08 -7.87 -10.12
CA VAL A 365 24.38 -6.44 -9.93
C VAL A 365 24.43 -6.13 -8.44
N THR A 366 25.30 -5.22 -8.02
CA THR A 366 25.29 -4.70 -6.65
C THR A 366 24.13 -3.74 -6.44
N ARG A 367 23.26 -4.01 -5.48
CA ARG A 367 22.09 -3.19 -5.15
C ARG A 367 21.87 -3.06 -3.65
N PRO A 368 21.14 -2.04 -3.20
CA PRO A 368 20.74 -1.94 -1.80
C PRO A 368 19.77 -3.07 -1.42
N VAL A 369 20.02 -3.68 -0.27
CA VAL A 369 19.15 -4.69 0.34
C VAL A 369 18.97 -4.41 1.82
N VAL A 370 17.96 -5.04 2.43
CA VAL A 370 17.78 -5.03 3.89
C VAL A 370 18.55 -6.20 4.49
N GLU A 371 19.51 -5.92 5.35
CA GLU A 371 20.26 -6.91 6.13
C GLU A 371 20.41 -6.40 7.57
N ASP A 372 20.07 -7.23 8.55
CA ASP A 372 20.13 -6.91 9.99
C ASP A 372 19.47 -5.57 10.38
N GLY A 373 18.41 -5.20 9.65
CA GLY A 373 17.66 -3.97 9.87
C GLY A 373 18.32 -2.70 9.34
N PHE A 374 19.34 -2.81 8.50
CA PHE A 374 19.99 -1.69 7.80
C PHE A 374 19.95 -1.89 6.29
N ILE A 375 20.16 -0.81 5.54
CA ILE A 375 20.35 -0.85 4.10
C ILE A 375 21.84 -0.99 3.80
N VAL A 376 22.20 -2.07 3.11
CA VAL A 376 23.59 -2.38 2.74
C VAL A 376 23.70 -2.80 1.27
N PRO A 377 24.86 -2.62 0.62
CA PRO A 377 25.07 -3.09 -0.74
C PRO A 377 25.31 -4.61 -0.75
N ARG A 378 24.55 -5.36 -1.55
CA ARG A 378 24.79 -6.79 -1.81
C ARG A 378 24.66 -7.08 -3.29
N GLU A 379 25.32 -8.15 -3.74
CA GLU A 379 25.07 -8.70 -5.06
C GLU A 379 23.68 -9.33 -5.10
N VAL A 380 22.90 -8.99 -6.11
CA VAL A 380 21.53 -9.48 -6.30
C VAL A 380 21.33 -10.00 -7.71
N VAL A 381 20.42 -10.96 -7.87
CA VAL A 381 20.01 -11.46 -9.18
C VAL A 381 18.85 -10.62 -9.68
N VAL A 382 19.07 -9.86 -10.76
CA VAL A 382 18.03 -9.04 -11.41
C VAL A 382 17.51 -9.77 -12.63
N THR A 383 16.19 -9.93 -12.72
CA THR A 383 15.46 -10.45 -13.89
C THR A 383 14.41 -9.42 -14.32
N PRO A 384 13.83 -9.50 -15.53
CA PRO A 384 12.76 -8.59 -15.95
C PRO A 384 11.55 -8.56 -15.01
N ASP A 385 11.20 -9.69 -14.40
CA ASP A 385 10.09 -9.81 -13.44
C ASP A 385 10.49 -9.47 -11.98
N HIS A 386 11.80 -9.43 -11.68
CA HIS A 386 12.36 -8.89 -10.44
C HIS A 386 13.35 -7.75 -10.73
N PRO A 387 12.88 -6.61 -11.26
CA PRO A 387 13.77 -5.56 -11.75
C PRO A 387 14.47 -4.81 -10.61
N ARG A 388 14.13 -5.08 -9.35
CA ARG A 388 14.83 -4.60 -8.14
C ARG A 388 15.87 -5.58 -7.60
N GLY A 389 15.89 -6.79 -8.15
CA GLY A 389 16.78 -7.87 -7.76
C GLY A 389 16.34 -8.65 -6.53
N VAL A 390 16.72 -9.93 -6.50
CA VAL A 390 16.53 -10.84 -5.38
C VAL A 390 17.90 -11.23 -4.85
N TRP A 391 18.17 -10.93 -3.58
CA TRP A 391 19.46 -11.22 -2.96
C TRP A 391 19.43 -12.53 -2.17
N GLN A 392 18.27 -12.88 -1.62
CA GLN A 392 18.04 -14.13 -0.91
C GLN A 392 16.63 -14.68 -1.11
N VAL A 393 16.50 -16.00 -1.01
CA VAL A 393 15.22 -16.70 -0.87
C VAL A 393 15.27 -17.50 0.42
N ASP A 394 14.34 -17.23 1.32
CA ASP A 394 14.27 -17.91 2.62
C ASP A 394 15.60 -17.93 3.40
N GLY A 395 16.27 -16.78 3.43
CA GLY A 395 17.58 -16.63 4.07
C GLY A 395 18.78 -17.08 3.25
N VAL A 396 18.58 -17.79 2.13
CA VAL A 396 19.66 -18.35 1.29
C VAL A 396 20.12 -17.30 0.26
N PRO A 397 21.40 -16.89 0.28
CA PRO A 397 21.92 -15.89 -0.66
C PRO A 397 22.02 -16.48 -2.08
N LEU A 398 21.37 -15.84 -3.06
CA LEU A 398 21.23 -16.41 -4.40
C LEU A 398 22.51 -16.38 -5.22
N VAL A 399 23.32 -15.31 -5.12
CA VAL A 399 24.53 -15.17 -5.94
C VAL A 399 25.59 -16.22 -5.57
N PRO A 400 25.93 -16.45 -4.29
CA PRO A 400 26.79 -17.56 -3.89
C PRO A 400 26.25 -18.93 -4.34
N LEU A 401 24.93 -19.14 -4.21
CA LEU A 401 24.28 -20.39 -4.65
C LEU A 401 24.44 -20.61 -6.16
N LEU A 402 24.15 -19.60 -6.98
CA LEU A 402 24.29 -19.68 -8.43
C LEU A 402 25.74 -19.87 -8.89
N ARG A 403 26.69 -19.19 -8.25
CA ARG A 403 28.12 -19.37 -8.55
C ARG A 403 28.56 -20.81 -8.29
N PHE A 404 28.16 -21.38 -7.16
CA PHE A 404 28.46 -22.77 -6.82
C PHE A 404 27.84 -23.76 -7.81
N LEU A 405 26.59 -23.53 -8.22
CA LEU A 405 25.91 -24.37 -9.22
C LEU A 405 26.53 -24.29 -10.61
N ALA A 406 27.25 -23.21 -10.93
CA ALA A 406 27.92 -23.02 -12.22
C ALA A 406 29.29 -23.75 -12.31
N GLU A 407 29.85 -24.23 -11.19
CA GLU A 407 31.19 -24.87 -11.15
C GLU A 407 31.21 -26.30 -11.75
N GLY A 408 30.05 -26.87 -12.09
CA GLY A 408 29.95 -28.16 -12.77
C GLY A 408 28.76 -28.99 -12.30
N PRO A 409 28.50 -30.14 -12.95
CA PRO A 409 27.39 -31.01 -12.59
C PRO A 409 27.54 -31.52 -11.14
N ILE A 410 26.45 -31.44 -10.39
CA ILE A 410 26.35 -31.97 -9.03
C ILE A 410 25.37 -33.14 -9.08
N ALA A 411 25.73 -34.28 -8.50
CA ALA A 411 24.79 -35.39 -8.37
C ALA A 411 23.52 -34.93 -7.62
N ASP A 412 22.36 -35.25 -8.19
CA ASP A 412 21.05 -34.73 -7.75
C ASP A 412 20.74 -35.05 -6.28
N ASP A 413 21.19 -36.20 -5.79
CA ASP A 413 20.99 -36.68 -4.42
C ASP A 413 21.81 -35.90 -3.38
N ALA A 414 22.94 -35.30 -3.76
CA ALA A 414 23.81 -34.54 -2.86
C ALA A 414 23.69 -33.01 -3.00
N ILE A 415 22.95 -32.50 -4.00
CA ILE A 415 22.96 -31.08 -4.36
C ILE A 415 22.49 -30.17 -3.22
N VAL A 416 21.40 -30.53 -2.53
CA VAL A 416 20.85 -29.73 -1.43
C VAL A 416 21.84 -29.64 -0.28
N ALA A 417 22.45 -30.76 0.12
CA ALA A 417 23.40 -30.81 1.22
C ALA A 417 24.67 -29.99 0.92
N ARG A 418 25.19 -30.07 -0.31
CA ARG A 418 26.35 -29.29 -0.74
C ARG A 418 26.04 -27.79 -0.80
N CYS A 419 24.90 -27.42 -1.38
CA CYS A 419 24.44 -26.03 -1.42
C CYS A 419 24.19 -25.47 -0.01
N ALA A 420 23.67 -26.28 0.93
CA ALA A 420 23.50 -25.94 2.34
C ALA A 420 24.83 -25.62 3.03
N ALA A 421 25.88 -26.41 2.77
CA ALA A 421 27.21 -26.15 3.30
C ALA A 421 27.80 -24.84 2.77
N VAL A 422 27.70 -24.59 1.46
CA VAL A 422 28.22 -23.37 0.82
C VAL A 422 27.48 -22.12 1.30
N CYS A 423 26.16 -22.18 1.36
CA CYS A 423 25.34 -21.05 1.78
C CYS A 423 25.30 -20.85 3.30
N ARG A 424 25.80 -21.83 4.08
CA ARG A 424 25.68 -21.89 5.54
C ARG A 424 24.22 -21.71 5.98
N ARG A 425 23.34 -22.52 5.39
CA ARG A 425 21.88 -22.51 5.66
C ARG A 425 21.33 -23.93 5.78
N PRO A 426 20.24 -24.14 6.55
CA PRO A 426 19.51 -25.40 6.59
C PRO A 426 19.13 -25.92 5.21
N ALA A 427 19.20 -27.25 5.04
CA ALA A 427 18.88 -27.95 3.79
C ALA A 427 17.47 -27.62 3.27
N GLU A 428 16.49 -27.50 4.16
CA GLU A 428 15.11 -27.16 3.78
C GLU A 428 14.98 -25.77 3.15
N GLN A 429 15.71 -24.77 3.68
CA GLN A 429 15.72 -23.42 3.12
C GLN A 429 16.36 -23.43 1.73
N VAL A 430 17.45 -24.18 1.58
CA VAL A 430 18.14 -24.35 0.30
C VAL A 430 17.27 -25.07 -0.72
N ALA A 431 16.52 -26.10 -0.31
CA ALA A 431 15.58 -26.79 -1.19
C ALA A 431 14.51 -25.82 -1.72
N ARG A 432 13.97 -24.94 -0.87
CA ARG A 432 13.01 -23.90 -1.29
C ARG A 432 13.64 -22.87 -2.23
N ALA A 433 14.89 -22.45 -1.97
CA ALA A 433 15.62 -21.55 -2.86
C ALA A 433 15.90 -22.18 -4.23
N LEU A 434 16.29 -23.45 -4.28
CA LEU A 434 16.50 -24.20 -5.52
C LEU A 434 15.19 -24.37 -6.30
N ALA A 435 14.07 -24.69 -5.62
CA ALA A 435 12.75 -24.77 -6.25
C ALA A 435 12.35 -23.42 -6.86
N TRP A 436 12.62 -22.32 -6.17
CA TRP A 436 12.39 -20.97 -6.68
C TRP A 436 13.23 -20.68 -7.93
N LEU A 437 14.52 -21.03 -7.91
CA LEU A 437 15.41 -20.84 -9.08
C LEU A 437 14.94 -21.67 -10.29
N ARG A 438 14.51 -22.93 -10.08
CA ARG A 438 13.93 -23.79 -11.13
C ARG A 438 12.67 -23.19 -11.73
N PHE A 439 11.72 -22.78 -10.89
CA PHE A 439 10.48 -22.15 -11.33
C PHE A 439 10.72 -20.90 -12.19
N ARG A 440 11.84 -20.20 -11.94
CA ARG A 440 12.24 -19.01 -12.68
C ARG A 440 13.15 -19.30 -13.87
N GLY A 441 13.43 -20.56 -14.19
CA GLY A 441 14.36 -20.93 -15.27
C GLY A 441 15.80 -20.45 -15.06
N LEU A 442 16.19 -20.11 -13.83
CA LEU A 442 17.52 -19.57 -13.51
C LEU A 442 18.58 -20.66 -13.33
N LEU A 443 18.18 -21.92 -13.43
CA LEU A 443 19.08 -23.07 -13.46
C LEU A 443 19.21 -23.56 -14.90
N VAL A 444 20.02 -22.89 -15.71
CA VAL A 444 20.36 -23.38 -17.07
C VAL A 444 21.67 -24.15 -16.98
N GLY A 445 21.63 -25.47 -17.24
CA GLY A 445 22.83 -26.32 -17.35
C GLY A 445 23.15 -27.25 -16.16
N ALA A 446 22.40 -27.18 -15.05
CA ALA A 446 22.43 -28.24 -14.03
C ALA A 446 21.32 -29.24 -14.37
N GLY A 447 21.66 -30.47 -14.76
CA GLY A 447 20.72 -31.53 -15.12
C GLY A 447 19.87 -32.03 -13.95
N LEU A 448 19.09 -31.13 -13.33
CA LEU A 448 18.12 -31.42 -12.29
C LEU A 448 16.81 -31.76 -12.99
N GLY A 449 16.64 -33.04 -13.32
CA GLY A 449 15.38 -33.55 -13.85
C GLY A 449 14.24 -33.31 -12.86
N ASP A 450 13.04 -33.09 -13.41
CA ASP A 450 11.80 -33.08 -12.64
C ASP A 450 11.65 -34.40 -11.88
N ALA A 451 11.74 -34.34 -10.56
CA ALA A 451 11.19 -35.37 -9.68
C ALA A 451 9.89 -34.80 -9.11
N GLY A 452 8.77 -35.43 -9.50
CA GLY A 452 7.39 -35.02 -9.21
C GLY A 452 6.94 -35.15 -7.77
#